data_AF-A0A1F3P917-F1
#
_entry.id   AF-A0A1F3P917-F1
#
_cell.length_a   1.000
_cell.length_b   1.000
_cell.length_c   1.000
_cell.angle_alpha   90.00
_cell.angle_beta   90.00
_cell.angle_gamma   90.00
#
_symmetry.space_group_name_H-M   'P 1'
#
loop_
_entity.id
_entity.type
_entity.pdbx_description
1 polymer ?
#
loop_
_entity_poly.entity_id
_entity_poly.type
_entity_poly.pdbx_seq_one_letter_code
_entity_poly.pdbx_strand_id
1 'polypeptide(L)'
;MSFIPITLEEYLKIHLKSNPDENGKEFRNRLEAALDAFNNGIKCECGNDIWVVGSASAGYRCFTCITGESHPAGDYEIDSAINKIDRKGRRHIDEMDPRKIAGFFDDEGYQISRDKIKMPLLCLSCIKHYEPGPEDDILCNLNRIDQKDKDDFICHTYKKI
;
A
#
# COMPACT_ATOMS: atom_id res chain seq x y z
N MET A 1 5.78 11.15 4.55
CA MET A 1 5.85 10.10 5.59
C MET A 1 4.44 9.56 5.74
N SER A 2 4.28 8.25 5.66
CA SER A 2 2.99 7.55 5.68
C SER A 2 2.71 6.95 7.06
N PHE A 3 1.49 6.44 7.25
CA PHE A 3 1.17 5.57 8.37
C PHE A 3 2.13 4.37 8.46
N ILE A 4 2.26 3.83 9.67
CA ILE A 4 2.90 2.54 9.93
C ILE A 4 1.87 1.44 9.64
N PRO A 5 2.10 0.56 8.65
CA PRO A 5 1.19 -0.55 8.37
C PRO A 5 1.16 -1.52 9.54
N ILE A 6 -0.04 -1.98 9.90
CA ILE A 6 -0.25 -2.98 10.93
C ILE A 6 -1.43 -3.89 10.55
N THR A 7 -1.40 -5.14 10.97
CA THR A 7 -2.57 -6.02 10.83
C THR A 7 -3.65 -5.67 11.86
N LEU A 8 -4.90 -6.01 11.57
CA LEU A 8 -6.02 -5.81 12.51
C LEU A 8 -5.76 -6.51 13.86
N GLU A 9 -5.24 -7.75 13.83
CA GLU A 9 -4.94 -8.53 15.03
C GLU A 9 -3.83 -7.92 15.88
N GLU A 10 -2.77 -7.40 15.26
CA GLU A 10 -1.67 -6.78 15.97
C GLU A 10 -2.11 -5.46 16.61
N TYR A 11 -2.90 -4.66 15.89
CA TYR A 11 -3.43 -3.42 16.44
C TYR A 11 -4.38 -3.69 17.62
N LEU A 12 -5.26 -4.70 17.52
CA LEU A 12 -6.14 -5.13 18.60
C LEU A 12 -5.34 -5.50 19.87
N LYS A 13 -4.24 -6.25 19.74
CA LYS A 13 -3.37 -6.63 20.87
C LYS A 13 -2.75 -5.40 21.54
N ILE A 14 -2.21 -4.46 20.75
CA ILE A 14 -1.58 -3.25 21.30
C ILE A 14 -2.63 -2.37 21.98
N HIS A 15 -3.81 -2.22 21.38
CA HIS A 15 -4.90 -1.43 21.95
C HIS A 15 -5.36 -1.98 23.31
N LEU A 16 -5.59 -3.29 23.42
CA LEU A 16 -6.03 -3.93 24.66
C LEU A 16 -4.96 -3.93 25.75
N LYS A 17 -3.67 -3.93 25.37
CA LYS A 17 -2.58 -3.77 26.33
C LYS A 17 -2.60 -2.39 26.99
N SER A 18 -2.92 -1.35 26.22
CA SER A 18 -3.02 0.03 26.72
C SER A 18 -4.37 0.34 27.38
N ASN A 19 -5.43 -0.39 27.01
CA ASN A 19 -6.80 -0.21 27.49
C ASN A 19 -7.36 -1.56 28.01
N PRO A 20 -6.90 -2.02 29.19
CA PRO A 20 -7.24 -3.36 29.69
C PRO A 20 -8.72 -3.54 30.04
N ASP A 21 -9.44 -2.44 30.29
CA ASP A 21 -10.87 -2.46 30.59
C ASP A 21 -11.76 -2.48 29.32
N GLU A 22 -11.17 -2.29 28.14
CA GLU A 22 -11.90 -2.30 26.87
C GLU A 22 -12.34 -3.73 26.50
N ASN A 23 -13.57 -3.86 26.01
CA ASN A 23 -14.06 -5.14 25.54
C ASN A 23 -13.44 -5.45 24.16
N GLY A 24 -12.47 -6.37 24.14
CA GLY A 24 -11.77 -6.75 22.92
C GLY A 24 -12.66 -7.25 21.77
N LYS A 25 -13.77 -7.93 22.07
CA LYS A 25 -14.70 -8.38 21.03
C LYS A 25 -15.47 -7.21 20.42
N GLU A 26 -15.92 -6.27 21.25
CA GLU A 26 -16.62 -5.08 20.77
C GLU A 26 -15.69 -4.16 20.00
N PHE A 27 -14.47 -3.95 20.48
CA PHE A 27 -13.48 -3.13 19.77
C PHE A 27 -13.09 -3.74 18.43
N ARG A 28 -12.92 -5.07 18.37
CA ARG A 28 -12.71 -5.79 17.11
C ARG A 28 -13.84 -5.51 16.12
N ASN A 29 -15.10 -5.65 16.55
CA ASN A 29 -16.25 -5.38 15.69
C ASN A 29 -16.25 -3.93 15.17
N ARG A 30 -15.82 -2.95 15.99
CA ARG A 30 -15.70 -1.55 15.57
C ARG A 30 -14.60 -1.37 14.52
N LEU A 31 -13.46 -2.03 14.67
CA LEU A 31 -12.38 -2.03 13.67
C LEU A 31 -12.82 -2.64 12.35
N GLU A 32 -13.47 -3.82 12.39
CA GLU A 32 -13.99 -4.49 11.19
C GLU A 32 -15.05 -3.62 10.50
N ALA A 33 -15.97 -3.02 11.26
CA ALA A 33 -16.97 -2.10 10.72
C ALA A 33 -16.35 -0.82 10.11
N ALA A 34 -15.28 -0.30 10.69
CA ALA A 34 -14.54 0.84 10.13
C ALA A 34 -13.83 0.45 8.82
N LEU A 35 -13.23 -0.73 8.76
CA LEU A 35 -12.58 -1.25 7.55
C LEU A 35 -13.59 -1.48 6.43
N ASP A 36 -14.75 -2.05 6.75
CA ASP A 36 -15.85 -2.23 5.79
C ASP A 36 -16.40 -0.89 5.29
N ALA A 37 -16.58 0.10 6.17
CA ALA A 37 -16.99 1.44 5.78
C ALA A 37 -15.98 2.08 4.80
N PHE A 38 -14.68 1.96 5.09
CA PHE A 38 -13.61 2.41 4.21
C PHE A 38 -13.62 1.66 2.86
N ASN A 39 -13.85 0.35 2.89
CA ASN A 39 -13.93 -0.48 1.69
C ASN A 39 -15.12 -0.08 0.80
N ASN A 40 -16.26 0.25 1.42
CA ASN A 40 -17.45 0.78 0.75
C ASN A 40 -17.35 2.25 0.34
N GLY A 41 -16.19 2.89 0.57
CA GLY A 41 -15.91 4.25 0.10
C GLY A 41 -16.53 5.36 0.94
N ILE A 42 -16.96 5.06 2.18
CA ILE A 42 -17.38 6.08 3.13
C ILE A 42 -16.25 7.09 3.34
N LYS A 43 -16.60 8.37 3.34
CA LYS A 43 -15.68 9.50 3.48
C LYS A 43 -15.92 10.23 4.78
N CYS A 44 -14.87 10.88 5.26
CA CYS A 44 -14.98 11.92 6.27
C CYS A 44 -15.81 13.09 5.72
N GLU A 45 -16.40 13.89 6.63
CA GLU A 45 -17.13 15.11 6.28
C GLU A 45 -16.32 16.10 5.41
N CYS A 46 -14.98 16.12 5.55
CA CYS A 46 -14.08 16.95 4.74
C CYS A 46 -13.79 16.37 3.34
N GLY A 47 -14.32 15.20 3.00
CA GLY A 47 -14.13 14.51 1.71
C GLY A 47 -12.96 13.53 1.65
N ASN A 48 -12.08 13.52 2.66
CA ASN A 48 -10.97 12.57 2.73
C ASN A 48 -11.45 11.14 3.04
N ASP A 49 -10.63 10.15 2.67
CA ASP A 49 -10.79 8.78 3.14
C ASP A 49 -10.73 8.72 4.67
N ILE A 50 -11.53 7.86 5.28
CA ILE A 50 -11.53 7.67 6.72
C ILE A 50 -10.24 6.97 7.17
N TRP A 51 -9.75 7.29 8.37
CA TRP A 51 -8.63 6.61 9.00
C TRP A 51 -9.19 5.43 9.79
N VAL A 52 -8.99 4.19 9.34
CA VAL A 52 -9.70 3.00 9.86
C VAL A 52 -9.41 2.82 11.34
N VAL A 53 -8.14 2.87 11.73
CA VAL A 53 -7.70 2.76 13.12
C VAL A 53 -8.38 3.81 14.02
N GLY A 54 -8.36 5.09 13.64
CA GLY A 54 -9.01 6.15 14.42
C GLY A 54 -10.53 6.06 14.40
N SER A 55 -11.11 5.61 13.29
CA SER A 55 -12.55 5.54 13.09
C SER A 55 -13.23 4.51 13.97
N ALA A 56 -12.51 3.47 14.40
CA ALA A 56 -13.01 2.49 15.37
C ALA A 56 -13.33 3.11 16.75
N SER A 57 -12.79 4.29 17.05
CA SER A 57 -12.96 4.99 18.34
C SER A 57 -13.63 6.36 18.20
N ALA A 58 -13.40 7.08 17.10
CA ALA A 58 -13.82 8.48 16.95
C ALA A 58 -14.88 8.70 15.85
N GLY A 59 -15.51 7.61 15.37
CA GLY A 59 -16.46 7.64 14.25
C GLY A 59 -15.76 7.80 12.89
N TYR A 60 -16.51 7.65 11.80
CA TYR A 60 -16.00 7.61 10.41
C TYR A 60 -15.38 8.94 9.94
N ARG A 61 -14.19 9.26 10.45
CA ARG A 61 -13.46 10.50 10.22
C ARG A 61 -12.04 10.22 9.75
N CYS A 62 -11.47 11.16 9.00
CA CYS A 62 -10.08 11.07 8.56
C CYS A 62 -9.13 11.47 9.70
N PHE A 63 -7.85 11.10 9.54
CA PHE A 63 -6.79 11.42 10.50
C PHE A 63 -6.80 12.88 10.94
N THR A 64 -6.74 13.82 9.99
CA THR A 64 -6.71 15.26 10.30
C THR A 64 -7.94 15.75 11.04
N CYS A 65 -9.13 15.20 10.77
CA CYS A 65 -10.34 15.59 11.51
C CYS A 65 -10.41 14.97 12.90
N ILE A 66 -9.70 13.87 13.16
CA ILE A 66 -9.62 13.23 14.48
C ILE A 66 -8.54 13.89 15.34
N THR A 67 -7.34 14.09 14.79
CA THR A 67 -6.16 14.53 15.54
C THR A 67 -5.90 16.04 15.43
N GLY A 68 -6.41 16.69 14.38
CA GLY A 68 -6.03 18.06 14.01
C GLY A 68 -4.67 18.14 13.30
N GLU A 69 -4.00 17.01 13.09
CA GLU A 69 -2.67 16.96 12.49
C GLU A 69 -2.71 16.74 10.98
N SER A 70 -1.69 17.25 10.29
CA SER A 70 -1.58 17.17 8.83
C SER A 70 -0.79 15.95 8.33
N HIS A 71 -0.01 15.29 9.20
CA HIS A 71 0.93 14.25 8.82
C HIS A 71 0.80 13.03 9.76
N PRO A 72 0.46 11.84 9.25
CA PRO A 72 0.25 10.64 10.08
C PRO A 72 1.54 9.87 10.41
N ALA A 73 2.67 10.58 10.45
CA ALA A 73 3.97 9.92 10.57
C ALA A 73 4.14 9.37 12.00
N GLY A 74 4.18 8.04 12.13
CA GLY A 74 4.27 7.37 13.42
C GLY A 74 2.94 6.77 13.91
N ASP A 75 1.83 7.11 13.24
CA ASP A 75 0.52 6.54 13.54
C ASP A 75 0.29 5.24 12.78
N TYR A 76 -0.43 4.32 13.41
CA TYR A 76 -0.81 3.05 12.79
C TYR A 76 -1.99 3.21 11.82
N GLU A 77 -1.97 2.43 10.75
CA GLU A 77 -3.15 2.18 9.92
C GLU A 77 -3.18 0.73 9.45
N ILE A 78 -4.38 0.19 9.26
CA ILE A 78 -4.57 -1.17 8.77
C ILE A 78 -3.93 -1.32 7.39
N ASP A 79 -3.08 -2.33 7.23
CA ASP A 79 -2.33 -2.65 6.01
C ASP A 79 -3.17 -2.64 4.72
N SER A 80 -4.34 -3.28 4.75
CA SER A 80 -5.29 -3.33 3.64
C SER A 80 -5.84 -1.95 3.26
N ALA A 81 -5.97 -1.03 4.22
CA ALA A 81 -6.39 0.33 3.96
C ALA A 81 -5.29 1.16 3.27
N ILE A 82 -4.03 0.99 3.70
CA ILE A 82 -2.86 1.61 3.04
C ILE A 82 -2.75 1.12 1.59
N ASN A 83 -2.84 -0.19 1.38
CA ASN A 83 -2.75 -0.79 0.04
C ASN A 83 -3.82 -0.25 -0.93
N LYS A 84 -5.06 -0.05 -0.45
CA LYS A 84 -6.13 0.54 -1.27
C LYS A 84 -5.83 1.98 -1.65
N ILE A 85 -5.26 2.78 -0.73
CA ILE A 85 -4.85 4.16 -1.02
C ILE A 85 -3.77 4.17 -2.12
N ASP A 86 -2.79 3.26 -2.03
CA ASP A 86 -1.74 3.14 -3.03
C ASP A 86 -2.25 2.73 -4.42
N ARG A 87 -3.33 1.96 -4.46
CA ARG A 87 -4.01 1.53 -5.70
C ARG A 87 -4.96 2.58 -6.27
N LYS A 88 -5.33 3.61 -5.51
CA LYS A 88 -6.28 4.64 -5.94
C LYS A 88 -5.82 5.30 -7.25
N GLY A 89 -6.65 5.19 -8.29
CA GLY A 89 -6.36 5.69 -9.63
C GLY A 89 -5.58 4.73 -10.54
N ARG A 90 -5.24 3.52 -10.08
CA ARG A 90 -4.75 2.44 -10.95
C ARG A 90 -5.95 1.72 -11.56
N ARG A 91 -5.79 1.24 -12.80
CA ARG A 91 -6.79 0.40 -13.47
C ARG A 91 -6.63 -1.04 -13.00
N HIS A 92 -7.73 -1.70 -12.68
CA HIS A 92 -7.74 -3.13 -12.43
C HIS A 92 -7.94 -3.91 -13.74
N ILE A 93 -7.30 -5.07 -13.89
CA ILE A 93 -7.33 -5.87 -15.11
C ILE A 93 -8.75 -6.27 -15.52
N ASP A 94 -9.63 -6.55 -14.55
CA ASP A 94 -11.03 -6.91 -14.80
C ASP A 94 -11.88 -5.76 -15.36
N GLU A 95 -11.42 -4.51 -15.20
CA GLU A 95 -12.09 -3.32 -15.71
C GLU A 95 -11.63 -2.97 -17.14
N MET A 96 -10.67 -3.73 -17.68
CA MET A 96 -10.06 -3.47 -18.99
C MET A 96 -10.66 -4.35 -20.08
N ASP A 97 -10.69 -3.84 -21.32
CA ASP A 97 -10.99 -4.67 -22.50
C ASP A 97 -9.90 -5.75 -22.64
N PRO A 98 -10.24 -7.06 -22.63
CA PRO A 98 -9.27 -8.15 -22.71
C PRO A 98 -8.34 -8.06 -23.91
N ARG A 99 -8.77 -7.42 -25.00
CA ARG A 99 -7.96 -7.20 -26.22
C ARG A 99 -6.94 -6.07 -26.10
N LYS A 100 -6.99 -5.30 -25.01
CA LYS A 100 -6.16 -4.10 -24.76
C LYS A 100 -5.35 -4.19 -23.47
N ILE A 101 -5.28 -5.37 -22.85
CA ILE A 101 -4.45 -5.58 -21.66
C ILE A 101 -2.98 -5.54 -22.08
N ALA A 102 -2.25 -4.56 -21.53
CA ALA A 102 -0.83 -4.36 -21.76
C ALA A 102 -0.17 -3.68 -20.56
N GLY A 103 1.12 -3.93 -20.35
CA GLY A 103 1.92 -3.39 -19.25
C GLY A 103 2.15 -4.39 -18.11
N PHE A 104 2.59 -3.88 -16.97
CA PHE A 104 2.85 -4.66 -15.76
C PHE A 104 1.65 -4.57 -14.81
N PHE A 105 1.34 -5.68 -14.16
CA PHE A 105 0.29 -5.78 -13.16
C PHE A 105 0.86 -6.44 -11.90
N ASP A 106 0.38 -6.02 -10.73
CA ASP A 106 0.67 -6.76 -9.51
C ASP A 106 -0.15 -8.04 -9.42
N ASP A 107 0.16 -8.88 -8.42
CA ASP A 107 -0.52 -10.16 -8.18
C ASP A 107 -2.02 -9.99 -7.88
N GLU A 108 -2.44 -8.76 -7.63
CA GLU A 108 -3.81 -8.38 -7.29
C GLU A 108 -4.53 -7.75 -8.48
N GLY A 109 -3.91 -7.78 -9.68
CA GLY A 109 -4.54 -7.35 -10.93
C GLY A 109 -4.51 -5.84 -11.18
N TYR A 110 -3.85 -5.03 -10.35
CA TYR A 110 -3.74 -3.59 -10.57
C TYR A 110 -2.54 -3.24 -11.43
N GLN A 111 -2.76 -2.34 -12.39
CA GLN A 111 -1.69 -1.90 -13.29
C GLN A 111 -0.61 -1.10 -12.55
N ILE A 112 0.64 -1.51 -12.72
CA ILE A 112 1.82 -0.82 -12.21
C ILE A 112 2.30 0.20 -13.25
N SER A 113 2.38 1.47 -12.85
CA SER A 113 3.01 2.51 -13.67
C SER A 113 4.53 2.28 -13.70
N ARG A 114 5.10 2.23 -14.90
CA ARG A 114 6.54 2.05 -15.13
C ARG A 114 7.37 3.12 -14.41
N ASP A 115 6.86 4.34 -14.35
CA ASP A 115 7.53 5.50 -13.75
C ASP A 115 7.63 5.39 -12.22
N LYS A 116 6.81 4.52 -11.61
CA LYS A 116 6.82 4.25 -10.17
C LYS A 116 7.73 3.09 -9.77
N ILE A 117 8.31 2.37 -10.74
CA ILE A 117 9.25 1.29 -10.47
C ILE A 117 10.57 1.93 -10.01
N LYS A 118 10.85 1.85 -8.71
CA LYS A 118 12.10 2.37 -8.14
C LYS A 118 13.30 1.72 -8.83
N MET A 119 14.29 2.52 -9.18
CA MET A 119 15.52 2.04 -9.79
C MET A 119 16.57 1.77 -8.71
N PRO A 120 16.96 0.51 -8.45
CA PRO A 120 18.00 0.19 -7.49
C PRO A 120 19.35 0.77 -7.93
N LEU A 121 20.20 1.14 -6.97
CA LEU A 121 21.54 1.67 -7.25
C LEU A 121 22.37 0.71 -8.11
N LEU A 122 22.25 -0.61 -7.87
CA LEU A 122 22.91 -1.65 -8.67
C LEU A 122 22.54 -1.58 -10.16
N CYS A 123 21.30 -1.19 -10.50
CA CYS A 123 20.87 -1.05 -11.89
C CYS A 123 21.55 0.13 -12.59
N LEU A 124 21.82 1.22 -11.88
CA LEU A 124 22.46 2.43 -12.46
C LEU A 124 23.91 2.17 -12.89
N SER A 125 24.57 1.17 -12.32
CA SER A 125 25.93 0.75 -12.68
C SER A 125 25.96 -0.46 -13.63
N CYS A 126 24.82 -0.88 -14.17
CA CYS A 126 24.70 -2.05 -15.03
C CYS A 126 24.76 -1.67 -16.52
N ILE A 127 25.56 -2.37 -17.33
CA ILE A 127 25.66 -2.13 -18.78
C ILE A 127 24.30 -2.25 -19.48
N LYS A 128 23.46 -3.21 -19.06
CA LYS A 128 22.11 -3.44 -19.61
C LYS A 128 21.14 -2.28 -19.39
N HIS A 129 21.47 -1.35 -18.49
CA HIS A 129 20.68 -0.14 -18.31
C HIS A 129 20.91 0.86 -19.47
N TYR A 130 22.14 0.91 -19.99
CA TYR A 130 22.55 1.84 -21.06
C TYR A 130 22.48 1.18 -22.44
N GLU A 131 22.78 -0.11 -22.51
CA GLU A 131 22.74 -0.93 -23.71
C GLU A 131 21.79 -2.12 -23.50
N PRO A 132 20.47 -1.89 -23.43
CA PRO A 132 19.49 -2.95 -23.22
C PRO A 132 19.35 -3.84 -24.47
N GLY A 133 19.32 -5.15 -24.25
CA GLY A 133 18.83 -6.10 -25.24
C GLY A 133 17.31 -6.06 -25.41
N PRO A 134 16.75 -6.80 -26.38
CA PRO A 134 15.32 -6.76 -26.71
C PRO A 134 14.38 -7.06 -25.55
N GLU A 135 14.80 -7.92 -24.63
CA GLU A 135 13.99 -8.38 -23.49
C GLU A 135 14.38 -7.72 -22.16
N ASP A 136 15.51 -6.99 -22.13
CA ASP A 136 16.07 -6.49 -20.87
C ASP A 136 15.15 -5.47 -20.20
N ASP A 137 14.40 -4.66 -20.96
CA ASP A 137 13.41 -3.72 -20.39
C ASP A 137 12.32 -4.46 -19.60
N ILE A 138 11.77 -5.55 -20.16
CA ILE A 138 10.72 -6.32 -19.49
C ILE A 138 11.30 -7.05 -18.28
N LEU A 139 12.39 -7.80 -18.46
CA LEU A 139 12.98 -8.63 -17.41
C LEU A 139 13.54 -7.80 -16.26
N CYS A 140 14.18 -6.66 -16.54
CA CYS A 140 14.69 -5.78 -15.49
C CYS A 140 13.56 -5.17 -14.67
N ASN A 141 12.47 -4.73 -15.31
CA ASN A 141 11.32 -4.17 -14.61
C ASN A 141 10.60 -5.22 -13.76
N LEU A 142 10.40 -6.44 -14.27
CA LEU A 142 9.83 -7.56 -13.49
C LEU A 142 10.69 -7.87 -12.26
N ASN A 143 12.02 -7.95 -12.42
CA ASN A 143 12.92 -8.23 -11.31
C ASN A 143 12.92 -7.11 -10.26
N ARG A 144 12.76 -5.85 -10.66
CA ARG A 144 12.63 -4.72 -9.72
C ARG A 144 11.29 -4.75 -8.97
N ILE A 145 10.21 -5.12 -9.65
CA ILE A 145 8.87 -5.22 -9.04
C ILE A 145 8.85 -6.34 -7.99
N ASP A 146 9.39 -7.53 -8.31
CA ASP A 146 9.46 -8.68 -7.39
C ASP A 146 10.17 -8.36 -6.07
N GLN A 147 11.14 -7.46 -6.12
CA GLN A 147 12.01 -7.13 -4.99
C GLN A 147 11.72 -5.75 -4.39
N LYS A 148 10.59 -5.12 -4.74
CA LYS A 148 10.30 -3.72 -4.37
C LYS A 148 10.20 -3.49 -2.85
N ASP A 149 9.77 -4.52 -2.10
CA ASP A 149 9.56 -4.50 -0.65
C ASP A 149 10.65 -5.27 0.11
N LYS A 150 11.69 -5.75 -0.59
CA LYS A 150 12.83 -6.44 0.02
C LYS A 150 13.90 -5.42 0.43
N ASP A 151 14.58 -5.69 1.53
CA ASP A 151 15.65 -4.83 2.04
C ASP A 151 16.84 -4.75 1.06
N ASP A 152 17.16 -5.88 0.43
CA ASP A 152 18.26 -6.01 -0.52
C ASP A 152 17.74 -6.33 -1.94
N PHE A 153 18.35 -5.68 -2.94
CA PHE A 153 18.11 -5.97 -4.35
C PHE A 153 19.23 -6.85 -4.92
N ILE A 154 18.87 -8.06 -5.37
CA ILE A 154 19.81 -9.03 -5.93
C ILE A 154 19.49 -9.26 -7.40
N CYS A 155 20.47 -9.07 -8.29
CA CYS A 155 20.34 -9.34 -9.72
C CYS A 155 21.42 -10.31 -10.20
N HIS A 156 21.03 -11.54 -10.50
CA HIS A 156 21.94 -12.59 -10.97
C HIS A 156 22.44 -12.41 -12.41
N THR A 157 21.88 -11.46 -13.16
CA THR A 157 22.26 -11.15 -14.54
C THR A 157 23.01 -9.82 -14.67
N TYR A 158 23.37 -9.21 -13.54
CA TYR A 158 24.10 -7.94 -13.47
C TYR A 158 25.45 -8.04 -14.20
N LYS A 159 25.76 -6.98 -14.96
CA LYS A 159 27.05 -6.78 -15.62
C LYS A 159 27.45 -5.33 -15.44
N LYS A 160 28.62 -5.09 -14.87
CA LYS A 160 29.14 -3.74 -14.67
C LYS A 160 29.44 -3.08 -16.03
N ILE A 161 29.15 -1.77 -16.15
CA ILE A 161 29.55 -0.92 -17.28
C ILE A 161 31.07 -0.93 -17.44
#